data_AF-A0A438G3H3-F1
#
_entry.id   AF-A0A438G3H3-F1
#
_cell.length_a   1.000
_cell.length_b   1.000
_cell.length_c   1.000
_cell.angle_alpha   90.00
_cell.angle_beta   90.00
_cell.angle_gamma   90.00
#
_symmetry.space_group_name_H-M   'P 1'
#
loop_
_entity.id
_entity.type
_entity.pdbx_description
1 polymer ?
#
loop_
_entity_poly.entity_id
_entity_poly.type
_entity_poly.pdbx_seq_one_letter_code
_entity_poly.pdbx_strand_id
1 'polypeptide(L)'
;MPLSRAFQKLMEGGLLTPLAPKPVPQPVPPRFRLDLHCSYHQRPGHDTDHYNALRHAIQDLIDQSLVNLGQPSVTTNPLPAHAHMQYLHH
;
A
#
# COMPACT_ATOMS: atom_id res chain seq x y z
N MET A 1 1.01 5.15 -9.01
CA MET A 1 1.85 3.96 -9.26
C MET A 1 1.30 2.82 -8.41
N PRO A 2 1.10 1.59 -8.96
CA PRO A 2 0.67 0.42 -8.18
C PRO A 2 1.67 0.08 -7.05
N LEU A 3 1.20 -0.40 -5.89
CA LEU A 3 2.07 -0.75 -4.75
C LEU A 3 2.94 -1.96 -5.09
N SER A 4 2.42 -2.90 -5.88
CA SER A 4 3.18 -3.99 -6.49
C SER A 4 4.43 -3.50 -7.23
N ARG A 5 4.32 -2.40 -8.00
CA ARG A 5 5.44 -1.79 -8.73
C ARG A 5 6.41 -1.03 -7.81
N ALA A 6 5.89 -0.34 -6.80
CA ALA A 6 6.70 0.30 -5.77
C ALA A 6 7.54 -0.73 -4.99
N PHE A 7 6.90 -1.82 -4.57
CA PHE A 7 7.51 -2.93 -3.88
C PHE A 7 8.61 -3.59 -4.71
N GLN A 8 8.37 -3.81 -6.01
CA GLN A 8 9.39 -4.35 -6.92
C GLN A 8 10.66 -3.49 -6.95
N LYS A 9 10.52 -2.16 -7.10
CA LYS A 9 11.67 -1.24 -7.08
C LYS A 9 12.43 -1.28 -5.76
N LEU A 10 11.73 -1.45 -4.63
CA LEU A 10 12.34 -1.54 -3.31
C LEU A 10 13.10 -2.87 -3.11
N MET A 11 12.60 -3.96 -3.70
CA MET A 11 13.34 -5.23 -3.75
C MET A 11 14.59 -5.12 -4.63
N GLU A 12 14.47 -4.49 -5.80
CA GLU A 12 15.62 -4.24 -6.70
C GLU A 12 16.69 -3.38 -6.01
N GLY A 13 16.28 -2.41 -5.18
CA GLY A 13 17.18 -1.60 -4.37
C GLY A 13 17.68 -2.25 -3.07
N GLY A 14 17.28 -3.50 -2.78
CA GLY A 14 17.68 -4.22 -1.56
C GLY A 14 17.12 -3.64 -0.26
N LEU A 15 16.13 -2.75 -0.34
CA LEU A 15 15.54 -2.07 0.81
C LEU A 15 14.43 -2.88 1.47
N LEU A 16 13.78 -3.75 0.71
CA LEU A 16 12.78 -4.69 1.20
C LEU A 16 13.06 -6.09 0.68
N THR A 17 12.79 -7.09 1.51
CA THR A 17 12.77 -8.49 1.12
C THR A 17 11.35 -9.03 1.24
N PRO A 18 10.90 -9.89 0.32
CA PRO A 18 9.61 -10.55 0.46
C PRO A 18 9.65 -11.49 1.69
N LEU A 19 8.51 -11.64 2.35
CA LEU A 19 8.39 -12.53 3.50
C LEU A 19 8.44 -13.99 3.06
N ALA A 20 8.97 -14.85 3.93
CA ALA A 20 8.93 -16.28 3.70
C ALA A 20 7.48 -16.75 3.48
N PRO A 21 7.21 -17.58 2.44
CA PRO A 21 5.89 -18.14 2.22
C PRO A 21 5.48 -18.97 3.45
N LYS A 22 4.38 -18.58 4.10
CA LYS A 22 3.70 -19.40 5.10
C LYS A 22 2.63 -20.26 4.42
N PRO A 23 2.22 -21.38 5.01
CA PRO A 23 1.11 -22.18 4.51
C PRO A 23 -0.19 -21.39 4.43
N VAL A 24 -1.10 -21.83 3.57
CA VAL A 24 -2.48 -21.32 3.56
C VAL A 24 -3.15 -21.76 4.86
N PRO A 25 -3.82 -20.85 5.59
CA PRO A 25 -4.53 -21.21 6.82
C PRO A 25 -5.62 -22.25 6.54
N GLN A 26 -5.75 -23.23 7.45
CA GLN A 26 -6.81 -24.23 7.43
C GLN A 26 -7.65 -24.12 8.71
N PRO A 27 -8.99 -23.99 8.60
CA PRO A 27 -9.78 -23.93 7.37
C PRO A 27 -9.55 -22.62 6.58
N VAL A 28 -9.77 -22.66 5.27
CA VAL A 28 -9.58 -21.50 4.39
C VAL A 28 -10.60 -20.40 4.77
N PRO A 29 -10.18 -19.16 5.06
CA PRO A 29 -11.09 -18.08 5.40
C PRO A 29 -12.06 -17.76 4.24
N PRO A 30 -13.32 -17.35 4.51
CA PRO A 30 -14.31 -17.06 3.46
C PRO A 30 -13.91 -15.97 2.46
N ARG A 31 -12.98 -15.08 2.86
CA ARG A 31 -12.46 -13.97 2.05
C ARG A 31 -11.13 -14.30 1.38
N PHE A 32 -10.66 -15.54 1.47
CA PHE A 32 -9.39 -15.96 0.88
C PHE A 32 -9.54 -16.11 -0.63
N ARG A 33 -8.79 -15.30 -1.38
CA ARG A 33 -8.84 -15.24 -2.84
C ARG A 33 -7.65 -15.99 -3.44
N LEU A 34 -7.90 -17.22 -3.91
CA LEU A 34 -6.87 -18.05 -4.57
C LEU A 34 -6.42 -17.48 -5.93
N ASP A 35 -7.26 -16.67 -6.55
CA ASP A 35 -7.03 -15.97 -7.82
C ASP A 35 -6.10 -14.76 -7.69
N LEU A 36 -5.87 -14.27 -6.47
CA LEU A 36 -5.01 -13.11 -6.21
C LEU A 36 -3.68 -13.58 -5.60
N HIS A 37 -2.57 -12.99 -6.05
CA HIS A 37 -1.23 -13.25 -5.52
C HIS A 37 -0.61 -12.01 -4.88
N CYS A 38 -0.06 -12.16 -3.68
CA CYS A 38 0.66 -11.10 -3.00
C CYS A 38 2.18 -11.31 -3.15
N SER A 39 2.86 -10.44 -3.90
CA SER A 39 4.31 -10.50 -4.10
C SER A 39 5.09 -10.31 -2.80
N TYR A 40 4.55 -9.54 -1.85
CA TYR A 40 5.19 -9.34 -0.54
C TYR A 40 5.13 -10.60 0.34
N HIS A 41 4.01 -11.33 0.34
CA HIS A 41 3.82 -12.55 1.13
C HIS A 41 4.14 -13.84 0.37
N GLN A 42 4.45 -13.72 -0.93
CA GLN A 42 4.71 -14.82 -1.87
C GLN A 42 3.62 -15.90 -1.84
N ARG A 43 2.34 -15.50 -1.74
CA ARG A 43 1.23 -16.46 -1.65
C ARG A 43 -0.09 -15.95 -2.20
N PRO A 44 -1.04 -16.88 -2.46
CA PRO A 44 -2.42 -16.52 -2.73
C PRO A 44 -3.11 -15.91 -1.51
N GLY A 45 -4.18 -15.15 -1.73
CA GLY A 45 -5.14 -14.79 -0.68
C GLY A 45 -5.59 -13.34 -0.74
N HIS A 46 -4.69 -12.41 -1.08
CA HIS A 46 -5.00 -10.99 -1.26
C HIS A 46 -4.04 -10.36 -2.28
N ASP A 47 -4.46 -9.24 -2.82
CA ASP A 47 -3.62 -8.40 -3.68
C ASP A 47 -2.70 -7.52 -2.80
N THR A 48 -1.42 -7.40 -3.21
CA THR A 48 -0.44 -6.48 -2.60
C THR A 48 -0.95 -5.04 -2.58
N ASP A 49 -1.73 -4.63 -3.58
CA ASP A 49 -2.23 -3.25 -3.68
C ASP A 49 -3.24 -2.88 -2.57
N HIS A 50 -3.86 -3.86 -1.92
CA HIS A 50 -4.81 -3.65 -0.82
C HIS A 50 -4.18 -3.76 0.57
N TYR A 51 -2.86 -3.97 0.67
CA TYR A 51 -2.20 -4.14 1.95
C TYR A 51 -1.85 -2.79 2.60
N ASN A 52 -2.76 -2.31 3.45
CA ASN A 52 -2.65 -1.01 4.13
C ASN A 52 -1.29 -0.81 4.83
N ALA A 53 -0.78 -1.83 5.52
CA ALA A 53 0.50 -1.74 6.22
C ALA A 53 1.69 -1.47 5.27
N LEU A 54 1.74 -2.11 4.10
CA LEU A 54 2.77 -1.83 3.10
C LEU A 54 2.61 -0.44 2.47
N ARG A 55 1.36 0.03 2.28
CA ARG A 55 1.12 1.41 1.85
C ARG A 55 1.71 2.42 2.83
N HIS A 56 1.49 2.22 4.13
CA HIS A 56 2.06 3.08 5.17
C HIS A 56 3.59 3.00 5.18
N ALA A 57 4.19 1.80 5.17
CA ALA A 57 5.64 1.65 5.16
C ALA A 57 6.31 2.28 3.93
N ILE A 58 5.70 2.17 2.74
CA ILE A 58 6.20 2.83 1.53
C ILE A 58 6.09 4.35 1.66
N GLN A 59 4.99 4.86 2.23
CA GLN A 59 4.82 6.30 2.46
C GLN A 59 5.85 6.83 3.47
N ASP A 60 6.12 6.10 4.55
CA ASP A 60 7.12 6.48 5.55
C ASP A 60 8.53 6.57 4.94
N LEU A 61 8.88 5.68 4.01
CA LEU A 61 10.16 5.71 3.29
C LEU A 61 10.25 6.91 2.32
N ILE A 62 9.14 7.30 1.71
CA ILE A 62 9.05 8.49 0.85
C ILE A 62 9.18 9.76 1.69
N ASP A 63 8.46 9.84 2.82
CA ASP A 63 8.45 11.01 3.70
C ASP A 63 9.82 11.24 4.34
N GLN A 64 10.57 10.17 4.63
CA GLN A 64 11.95 10.23 5.09
C GLN A 64 12.97 10.52 3.96
N SER A 65 12.50 10.70 2.72
CA SER A 65 13.35 10.91 1.53
C SER A 65 14.38 9.80 1.27
N LEU A 66 14.13 8.60 1.80
CA LEU A 66 15.02 7.45 1.64
C LEU A 66 14.85 6.78 0.27
N VAL A 67 13.70 6.96 -0.36
CA VAL A 67 13.37 6.34 -1.65
C VAL A 67 12.67 7.34 -2.58
N ASN A 68 13.16 7.44 -3.82
CA ASN A 68 12.47 8.19 -4.87
C ASN A 68 11.88 7.21 -5.88
N LEU A 69 10.61 6.83 -5.67
CA LEU A 69 9.94 5.84 -6.50
C LEU A 69 9.31 6.42 -7.78
N GLY A 70 9.61 7.69 -8.10
CA GLY A 70 8.83 8.53 -9.00
C GLY A 70 7.53 8.92 -8.30
N GLN A 71 7.46 10.16 -7.82
CA GLN A 71 6.38 10.64 -6.95
C GLN A 71 4.99 10.22 -7.47
N PRO A 72 4.09 9.69 -6.61
CA PRO A 72 2.71 10.13 -6.68
C PRO A 72 2.75 11.58 -6.20
N SER A 73 2.66 12.54 -7.10
CA SER A 73 2.58 13.95 -6.71
C SER A 73 1.42 14.12 -5.73
N VAL A 74 1.72 14.28 -4.43
CA VAL A 74 0.80 14.85 -3.44
C VAL A 74 0.76 16.39 -3.60
N THR A 75 1.03 16.89 -4.81
CA THR A 75 1.16 18.32 -5.10
C THR A 75 0.14 18.82 -6.14
N THR A 76 -0.82 18.00 -6.60
CA THR A 76 -1.85 18.46 -7.56
C THR A 76 -3.30 18.24 -7.10
N ASN A 77 -3.54 18.07 -5.80
CA ASN A 77 -4.86 18.36 -5.25
C ASN A 77 -4.71 19.46 -4.21
N PRO A 78 -5.01 20.73 -4.53
CA PRO A 78 -5.39 21.64 -3.46
C PRO A 78 -6.61 21.00 -2.80
N LEU A 79 -6.45 20.59 -1.55
CA LEU A 79 -7.60 20.32 -0.66
C LEU A 79 -8.56 21.51 -0.82
N PRO A 80 -9.85 21.31 -1.10
CA PRO A 80 -10.80 22.39 -0.95
C PRO A 80 -10.63 22.90 0.47
N ALA A 81 -10.28 24.17 0.61
CA ALA A 81 -10.24 24.83 1.89
C ALA A 81 -11.55 24.47 2.60
N HIS A 82 -11.44 23.88 3.79
CA HIS A 82 -12.58 23.61 4.65
C HIS A 82 -13.16 24.97 5.03
N ALA A 83 -14.00 25.51 4.15
CA ALA A 83 -14.74 26.74 4.36
C ALA A 83 -15.77 26.41 5.44
N HIS A 84 -15.33 26.70 6.66
CA HIS A 84 -16.13 27.03 7.82
C HIS A 84 -17.47 27.66 7.38
N MET A 85 -18.54 26.88 7.45
CA MET A 85 -19.89 27.41 7.49
C MET A 85 -20.47 27.06 8.85
N GLN A 86 -20.38 28.08 9.70
CA GLN A 86 -21.05 28.19 10.98
C GLN A 86 -22.50 27.70 10.88
N TYR A 87 -22.89 27.00 11.95
CA TYR A 87 -24.26 26.91 12.43
C TYR A 87 -25.08 28.16 12.07
N LEU A 88 -26.23 27.96 11.42
CA LEU A 88 -27.39 28.83 11.56
C LEU A 88 -28.67 28.06 11.23
N HIS A 89 -29.41 27.79 12.32
CA HIS A 89 -30.85 27.71 12.49
C HIS A 89 -31.75 27.85 11.25
N HIS A 90 -32.72 26.94 11.08
CA HIS A 90 -34.17 27.20 11.12
C HIS A 90 -34.89 25.89 11.46
#